data_AF-A0A6L4Y9A4-F1
#
_entry.id   AF-A0A6L4Y9A4-F1
#
_cell.length_a   1.000
_cell.length_b   1.000
_cell.length_c   1.000
_cell.angle_alpha   90.00
_cell.angle_beta   90.00
_cell.angle_gamma   90.00
#
_symmetry.space_group_name_H-M   'P 1'
#
loop_
_entity.id
_entity.type
_entity.pdbx_description
1 polymer ?
#
loop_
_entity_poly.entity_id
_entity_poly.type
_entity_poly.pdbx_seq_one_letter_code
_entity_poly.pdbx_strand_id
1 'polypeptide(L)'
;MNGSVRHLYNELLELAKVQKDALIQGGFEDAIKIQELRQGIIDKIQNIDSNGTLNYISDLPTGKNDPEREEFSQRIRMDREKILSLDNEMRAIIEAELRSIADRLNTIQRIKTFYRNASPHRHVGNNLSISVS
;
A
#
# COMPACT_ATOMS: atom_id res chain seq x y z
N MET A 1 7.55 21.91 -20.64
CA MET A 1 8.70 20.99 -20.55
C MET A 1 9.52 21.36 -19.32
N ASN A 2 9.96 20.34 -18.58
CA ASN A 2 10.87 20.36 -17.42
C ASN A 2 10.21 20.60 -16.05
N GLY A 3 9.40 19.65 -15.60
CA GLY A 3 9.20 19.45 -14.17
C GLY A 3 10.52 18.96 -13.58
N SER A 4 11.25 19.84 -12.90
CA SER A 4 12.52 19.51 -12.23
C SER A 4 12.33 18.24 -11.39
N VAL A 5 13.35 17.36 -11.32
CA VAL A 5 13.33 16.15 -10.49
C VAL A 5 12.82 16.45 -9.07
N ARG A 6 13.16 17.62 -8.52
CA ARG A 6 12.66 18.10 -7.23
C ARG A 6 11.14 18.24 -7.16
N HIS A 7 10.51 18.73 -8.22
CA HIS A 7 9.05 18.82 -8.29
C HIS A 7 8.41 17.43 -8.21
N LEU A 8 8.99 16.44 -8.90
CA LEU A 8 8.50 15.06 -8.88
C LEU A 8 8.65 14.43 -7.48
N TYR A 9 9.77 14.66 -6.79
CA TYR A 9 9.94 14.19 -5.40
C TYR A 9 8.95 14.87 -4.42
N ASN A 10 8.72 16.17 -4.57
CA ASN A 10 7.72 16.88 -3.76
C ASN A 10 6.31 16.35 -4.02
N GLU A 11 5.93 16.17 -5.28
CA GLU A 11 4.63 15.62 -5.67
C GLU A 11 4.45 14.20 -5.10
N LEU A 12 5.48 13.36 -5.21
CA LEU A 12 5.49 12.01 -4.65
C LEU A 12 5.34 12.00 -3.12
N LEU A 13 5.98 12.94 -2.43
CA LEU A 13 5.87 13.11 -0.98
C LEU A 13 4.47 13.54 -0.56
N GLU A 14 3.85 14.50 -1.26
CA GLU A 14 2.48 14.92 -0.95
C GLU A 14 1.48 13.78 -1.19
N LEU A 15 1.59 13.05 -2.31
CA LEU A 15 0.75 11.88 -2.54
C LEU A 15 0.95 10.79 -1.49
N ALA A 16 2.17 10.57 -1.00
CA ALA A 16 2.42 9.60 0.07
C ALA A 16 1.69 9.98 1.38
N LYS A 17 1.63 11.28 1.71
CA LYS A 17 0.85 11.77 2.87
C LYS A 17 -0.64 11.52 2.68
N VAL A 18 -1.19 11.91 1.52
CA VAL A 18 -2.62 11.74 1.21
C VAL A 18 -3.01 10.25 1.20
N GLN A 19 -2.17 9.38 0.64
CA GLN A 19 -2.41 7.94 0.66
C GLN A 19 -2.44 7.38 2.08
N LYS A 20 -1.50 7.81 2.93
CA LYS A 20 -1.47 7.40 4.33
C LYS A 20 -2.75 7.85 5.05
N ASP A 21 -3.18 9.09 4.85
CA ASP A 21 -4.41 9.61 5.46
C ASP A 21 -5.64 8.82 5.00
N ALA A 22 -5.71 8.46 3.71
CA ALA A 22 -6.77 7.59 3.19
C ALA A 22 -6.76 6.21 3.86
N LEU A 23 -5.59 5.59 4.06
CA LEU A 23 -5.47 4.31 4.78
C LEU A 23 -5.91 4.41 6.24
N ILE A 24 -5.55 5.48 6.95
CA ILE A 24 -5.98 5.72 8.34
C ILE A 24 -7.50 5.84 8.43
N GLN A 25 -8.13 6.42 7.41
CA GLN A 25 -9.59 6.58 7.33
C GLN A 25 -10.31 5.31 6.84
N GLY A 26 -9.58 4.24 6.51
CA GLY A 26 -10.14 3.01 5.94
C GLY A 26 -10.55 3.14 4.46
N GLY A 27 -10.15 4.22 3.79
CA GLY A 27 -10.39 4.49 2.37
C GLY A 27 -9.44 3.72 1.46
N PHE A 28 -9.51 2.38 1.48
CA PHE A 28 -8.58 1.52 0.73
C PHE A 28 -8.66 1.70 -0.79
N GLU A 29 -9.86 1.93 -1.34
CA GLU A 29 -10.03 2.19 -2.78
C GLU A 29 -9.34 3.48 -3.21
N ASP A 30 -9.44 4.54 -2.42
CA ASP A 30 -8.79 5.81 -2.72
C ASP A 30 -7.27 5.71 -2.52
N ALA A 31 -6.83 4.97 -1.50
CA ALA A 31 -5.41 4.67 -1.32
C ALA A 31 -4.81 3.91 -2.52
N ILE A 32 -5.57 3.01 -3.17
CA ILE A 32 -5.16 2.32 -4.39
C ILE A 32 -5.06 3.29 -5.57
N LYS A 33 -6.06 4.15 -5.79
CA LYS A 33 -6.00 5.17 -6.86
C LYS A 33 -4.80 6.10 -6.68
N ILE A 34 -4.50 6.50 -5.44
CA ILE A 34 -3.32 7.34 -5.16
C ILE A 34 -2.02 6.56 -5.42
N GLN A 35 -1.97 5.27 -5.11
CA GLN A 35 -0.81 4.41 -5.42
C GLN A 35 -0.50 4.39 -6.92
N GLU A 36 -1.53 4.31 -7.78
CA GLU A 36 -1.36 4.34 -9.23
C GLU A 36 -0.74 5.67 -9.70
N LEU A 37 -1.19 6.80 -9.13
CA LEU A 37 -0.60 8.12 -9.41
C LEU A 37 0.86 8.20 -8.97
N ARG A 38 1.17 7.70 -7.76
CA ARG A 38 2.55 7.64 -7.23
C ARG A 38 3.45 6.80 -8.13
N GLN A 39 2.96 5.67 -8.61
CA GLN A 39 3.70 4.81 -9.54
C GLN A 39 4.03 5.57 -10.83
N GLY A 40 3.06 6.29 -11.41
CA GLY A 40 3.31 7.11 -12.59
C GLY A 40 4.38 8.19 -12.40
N ILE A 41 4.55 8.73 -11.19
CA ILE A 41 5.64 9.68 -10.87
C ILE A 41 6.98 8.96 -10.72
N ILE A 42 6.99 7.79 -10.05
CA ILE A 42 8.19 6.95 -9.92
C ILE A 42 8.72 6.58 -11.31
N ASP A 43 7.84 6.17 -12.21
CA ASP A 43 8.21 5.82 -13.59
C ASP A 43 8.81 7.04 -14.33
N LYS A 44 8.26 8.24 -14.13
CA LYS A 44 8.85 9.48 -14.68
C LYS A 44 10.25 9.74 -14.14
N ILE A 45 10.47 9.58 -12.83
CA ILE A 45 11.78 9.77 -12.20
C ILE A 45 12.78 8.74 -12.77
N GLN A 46 12.39 7.47 -12.87
CA GLN A 46 13.24 6.40 -13.41
C GLN A 46 13.59 6.62 -14.88
N ASN A 47 12.66 7.14 -15.68
CA ASN A 47 12.91 7.49 -17.08
C ASN A 47 13.89 8.66 -17.23
N ILE A 48 13.83 9.65 -16.32
CA ILE A 48 14.80 10.76 -16.28
C ILE A 48 16.20 10.25 -15.92
N ASP A 49 16.28 9.30 -14.99
CA ASP A 49 17.53 8.67 -14.57
C ASP A 49 18.15 7.80 -15.69
N SER A 50 17.33 6.96 -16.32
CA SER A 50 17.74 6.04 -17.40
C SER A 50 18.22 6.76 -18.65
N ASN A 51 17.70 7.96 -18.94
CA ASN A 51 18.13 8.80 -20.06
C ASN A 51 19.41 9.59 -19.77
N GLY A 52 20.11 9.29 -18.66
CA GLY A 52 21.33 9.99 -18.27
C GLY A 52 21.11 11.48 -17.95
N THR A 53 19.85 11.91 -17.79
CA THR A 53 19.55 13.32 -17.47
C THR A 53 19.85 13.61 -16.00
N LEU A 54 19.80 12.58 -15.14
CA LEU A 54 20.32 12.67 -13.76
C LEU A 54 21.86 12.71 -13.75
N ASN A 55 22.52 12.04 -14.70
CA ASN A 55 23.95 12.25 -14.95
C ASN A 55 24.25 13.66 -15.46
N TYR A 56 23.27 14.41 -15.98
CA TYR A 56 23.44 15.83 -16.29
C TYR A 56 23.46 16.74 -15.04
N ILE A 57 23.00 16.22 -13.89
CA ILE A 57 23.29 16.81 -12.58
C ILE A 57 24.70 16.37 -12.11
N SER A 58 25.29 15.32 -12.69
CA SER A 58 26.68 14.87 -12.43
C SER A 58 27.77 15.36 -13.37
N ASP A 59 27.45 15.74 -14.61
CA ASP A 59 28.40 15.91 -15.71
C ASP A 59 28.64 17.38 -16.11
N LEU A 60 28.40 18.32 -15.19
CA LEU A 60 29.05 19.63 -15.25
C LEU A 60 30.52 19.49 -14.82
N PRO A 61 31.45 20.22 -15.45
CA PRO A 61 32.87 19.94 -15.40
C PRO A 61 33.35 19.84 -13.96
N THR A 62 34.09 18.78 -13.66
CA THR A 62 34.88 18.59 -12.44
C THR A 62 35.63 19.88 -12.11
N GLY A 63 35.04 20.67 -11.21
CA GLY A 63 35.48 22.04 -10.99
C GLY A 63 34.67 22.73 -9.90
N LYS A 64 35.04 22.45 -8.64
CA LYS A 64 34.60 23.07 -7.38
C LYS A 64 33.25 22.61 -6.83
N ASN A 65 33.24 22.40 -5.52
CA ASN A 65 32.06 22.19 -4.68
C ASN A 65 31.06 23.32 -4.94
N ASP A 66 30.05 23.05 -5.76
CA ASP A 66 28.91 23.95 -5.93
C ASP A 66 27.95 23.75 -4.74
N PRO A 67 27.85 24.71 -3.81
CA PRO A 67 26.99 24.57 -2.63
C PRO A 67 25.52 24.37 -3.00
N GLU A 68 25.07 24.90 -4.14
CA GLU A 68 23.68 24.77 -4.58
C GLU A 68 23.36 23.34 -5.04
N ARG A 69 24.34 22.66 -5.65
CA ARG A 69 24.21 21.25 -6.07
C ARG A 69 24.19 20.32 -4.87
N GLU A 70 25.03 20.57 -3.86
CA GLU A 70 25.04 19.80 -2.62
C GLU A 70 23.72 20.00 -1.86
N GLU A 71 23.24 21.25 -1.73
CA GLU A 71 21.95 21.56 -1.12
C GLU A 71 20.78 20.87 -1.85
N PHE A 72 20.78 20.89 -3.18
CA PHE A 72 19.79 20.18 -3.99
C PHE A 72 19.80 18.67 -3.71
N SER A 73 20.99 18.05 -3.72
CA SER A 73 21.15 16.61 -3.50
C SER A 73 20.71 16.19 -2.10
N GLN A 74 21.05 16.99 -1.08
CA GLN A 74 20.60 16.79 0.29
C GLN A 74 19.08 16.86 0.40
N ARG A 75 18.43 17.84 -0.25
CA ARG A 75 16.97 17.97 -0.23
C ARG A 75 16.28 16.75 -0.86
N ILE A 76 16.73 16.31 -2.03
CA ILE A 76 16.21 15.09 -2.67
C ILE A 76 16.36 13.86 -1.76
N ARG A 77 17.53 13.73 -1.11
CA ARG A 77 17.77 12.64 -0.16
C ARG A 77 16.81 12.69 1.02
N MET A 78 16.60 13.86 1.61
CA MET A 78 15.65 14.04 2.72
C MET A 78 14.22 13.69 2.30
N ASP A 79 13.78 14.12 1.12
CA ASP A 79 12.43 13.83 0.63
C ASP A 79 12.27 12.33 0.36
N ARG A 80 13.28 11.68 -0.22
CA ARG A 80 13.31 10.22 -0.40
C ARG A 80 13.20 9.48 0.94
N GLU A 81 13.99 9.87 1.94
CA GLU A 81 13.96 9.25 3.28
C GLU A 81 12.58 9.40 3.94
N LYS A 82 11.93 10.56 3.79
CA LYS A 82 10.55 10.78 4.28
C LYS A 82 9.53 9.90 3.56
N ILE A 83 9.61 9.80 2.23
CA ILE A 83 8.73 8.94 1.44
C ILE A 83 8.85 7.49 1.91
N LEU A 84 10.07 6.99 2.09
CA LEU A 84 10.31 5.62 2.56
C LEU A 84 9.78 5.40 3.99
N SER A 85 9.90 6.39 4.88
CA SER A 85 9.29 6.33 6.21
C SER A 85 7.77 6.17 6.13
N LEU A 86 7.11 7.00 5.31
CA LEU A 86 5.67 6.93 5.09
C LEU A 86 5.25 5.57 4.50
N ASP A 87 6.01 5.03 3.55
CA ASP A 87 5.73 3.71 2.96
C ASP A 87 5.82 2.58 3.99
N ASN A 88 6.77 2.65 4.92
CA ASN A 88 6.86 1.68 6.00
C ASN A 88 5.68 1.79 6.98
N GLU A 89 5.25 3.01 7.30
CA GLU A 89 4.07 3.24 8.15
C GLU A 89 2.78 2.73 7.47
N MET A 90 2.61 3.02 6.17
CA MET A 90 1.48 2.52 5.39
C MET A 90 1.46 0.98 5.31
N ARG A 91 2.64 0.35 5.15
CA ARG A 91 2.76 -1.10 5.21
C ARG A 91 2.27 -1.65 6.54
N ALA A 92 2.68 -1.04 7.66
CA ALA A 92 2.25 -1.46 8.99
C ALA A 92 0.72 -1.36 9.17
N ILE A 93 0.09 -0.31 8.64
CA ILE A 93 -1.37 -0.14 8.66
C ILE A 93 -2.06 -1.27 7.87
N ILE A 94 -1.59 -1.53 6.64
CA ILE A 94 -2.14 -2.58 5.78
C ILE A 94 -1.99 -3.96 6.43
N GLU A 95 -0.82 -4.26 7.01
CA GLU A 95 -0.58 -5.53 7.70
C GLU A 95 -1.51 -5.71 8.92
N ALA A 96 -1.75 -4.64 9.68
CA ALA A 96 -2.67 -4.67 10.82
C ALA A 96 -4.10 -4.96 10.36
N GLU A 97 -4.57 -4.33 9.29
CA GLU A 97 -5.90 -4.57 8.76
C GLU A 97 -6.05 -5.99 8.19
N LEU A 98 -5.04 -6.49 7.46
CA LEU A 98 -5.06 -7.86 6.95
C LEU A 98 -5.17 -8.90 8.07
N ARG A 99 -4.47 -8.70 9.20
CA ARG A 99 -4.60 -9.57 10.38
C ARG A 99 -6.00 -9.50 10.98
N SER A 100 -6.55 -8.29 11.14
CA SER A 100 -7.92 -8.08 11.62
C SER A 100 -8.96 -8.81 10.75
N ILE A 101 -8.84 -8.70 9.42
CA ILE A 101 -9.71 -9.40 8.47
C ILE A 101 -9.57 -10.92 8.62
N ALA A 102 -8.34 -11.43 8.72
CA ALA A 102 -8.09 -12.86 8.89
C ALA A 102 -8.75 -13.41 10.18
N ASP A 103 -8.65 -12.69 11.29
CA ASP A 103 -9.26 -13.07 12.57
C ASP A 103 -10.79 -13.07 12.50
N ARG A 104 -11.38 -12.06 11.83
CA ARG A 104 -12.83 -11.99 11.59
C ARG A 104 -13.31 -13.16 10.72
N LEU A 105 -12.57 -13.51 9.67
CA LEU A 105 -12.90 -14.65 8.81
C LEU A 105 -12.80 -15.99 9.56
N ASN A 106 -11.77 -16.17 10.40
CA ASN A 106 -11.64 -17.35 11.25
C ASN A 106 -12.84 -17.48 12.21
N THR A 107 -13.26 -16.35 12.80
CA THR A 107 -14.43 -16.30 13.68
C THR A 107 -15.70 -16.71 12.94
N ILE A 108 -15.94 -16.17 11.74
CA ILE A 108 -17.08 -16.54 10.89
C ILE A 108 -17.05 -18.05 10.57
N GLN A 109 -15.88 -18.60 10.26
CA GLN A 109 -15.73 -20.02 9.94
C GLN A 109 -16.02 -20.93 11.16
N ARG A 110 -15.62 -20.52 12.36
CA ARG A 110 -15.95 -21.23 13.61
C ARG A 110 -17.45 -21.21 13.87
N ILE A 111 -18.09 -20.05 13.73
CA ILE A 111 -19.54 -19.88 13.89
C ILE A 111 -20.27 -20.80 12.89
N LYS A 112 -19.89 -20.77 11.61
CA LYS A 112 -20.47 -21.62 10.57
C LYS A 112 -20.34 -23.12 10.90
N THR A 113 -19.19 -23.52 11.45
CA THR A 113 -18.95 -24.90 11.89
C THR A 113 -19.85 -25.29 13.07
N PHE A 114 -20.00 -24.40 14.06
CA PHE A 114 -20.90 -24.61 15.20
C PHE A 114 -22.35 -24.81 14.74
N TYR A 115 -22.88 -23.92 13.90
CA TYR A 115 -24.25 -24.05 13.39
C TYR A 115 -24.47 -25.30 12.54
N ARG A 116 -23.47 -25.73 11.76
CA ARG A 116 -23.54 -26.99 11.00
C ARG A 116 -23.62 -28.21 11.92
N ASN A 117 -22.90 -28.19 13.04
CA ASN A 117 -22.86 -29.29 14.00
C ASN A 117 -24.03 -29.25 15.01
N ALA A 118 -24.65 -28.08 15.20
CA ALA A 118 -25.82 -27.89 16.06
C ALA A 118 -27.17 -28.24 15.38
N SER A 119 -27.16 -28.79 14.15
CA SER A 119 -28.35 -29.35 13.50
C SER A 119 -28.33 -30.89 13.51
N PRO A 120 -28.66 -31.55 14.64
CA PRO A 120 -28.85 -32.99 14.68
C PRO A 120 -30.34 -33.34 14.43
N HIS A 121 -30.97 -32.86 13.35
CA HIS A 121 -32.34 -33.26 12.99
C HIS A 121 -32.50 -33.43 11.47
N ARG A 122 -31.88 -34.48 10.92
CA ARG A 122 -32.54 -35.23 9.84
C ARG A 122 -33.05 -36.53 10.47
N HIS A 123 -34.37 -36.56 10.60
CA HIS A 123 -35.20 -37.64 11.10
C HIS A 123 -34.59 -39.03 10.96
N VAL A 124 -34.35 -39.64 12.11
CA VAL A 124 -34.47 -41.08 12.29
C VAL A 124 -35.86 -41.46 11.78
N GLY A 125 -35.93 -42.10 10.61
CA GLY A 125 -37.12 -42.78 10.15
C GLY A 125 -37.37 -43.96 11.08
N ASN A 126 -38.10 -43.74 12.17
CA ASN A 126 -38.68 -44.83 12.93
C ASN A 126 -39.71 -45.51 12.02
N ASN A 127 -39.34 -46.67 11.50
CA ASN A 127 -40.29 -47.63 10.96
C ASN A 127 -41.23 -48.04 12.10
N LEU A 128 -42.34 -47.32 12.24
CA LEU A 128 -43.51 -47.80 12.99
C LEU A 128 -44.11 -48.94 12.17
N SER A 129 -43.70 -50.17 12.48
CA SER A 129 -44.42 -51.36 12.05
C SER A 129 -45.78 -51.36 12.73
N ILE A 130 -46.82 -50.96 12.00
CA ILE A 130 -48.21 -51.16 12.40
C ILE A 130 -48.51 -52.65 12.20
N SER A 131 -48.58 -53.39 13.29
CA SER A 131 -49.15 -54.74 13.33
C SER A 131 -50.66 -54.61 13.14
N VAL A 132 -51.19 -55.10 12.03
CA VAL A 132 -52.63 -55.26 11.83
C VAL A 132 -52.98 -56.71 12.20
N SER A 133 -53.92 -56.85 13.14
CA SER A 133 -54.52 -58.13 13.54
C SER A 133 -55.44 -58.70 12.45
#